data_AF-A0A957FMV8-F1
#
_entry.id   AF-A0A957FMV8-F1
#
_cell.length_a   1.000
_cell.length_b   1.000
_cell.length_c   1.000
_cell.angle_alpha   90.00
_cell.angle_beta   90.00
_cell.angle_gamma   90.00
#
_symmetry.space_group_name_H-M   'P 1'
#
loop_
_entity.id
_entity.type
_entity.pdbx_description
1 polymer ?
#
loop_
_entity_poly.entity_id
_entity_poly.type
_entity_poly.pdbx_seq_one_letter_code
_entity_poly.pdbx_strand_id
1 'polypeptide(L)'
;MLEVTAEKNNLVFGEAHSFSLNFQRTLRIPDDDKTYPLPPGLGQFPIMCVDDYRDRVPQSWRERGGFFIPMYQREALWIRFRGRQWHPNAVKIGIGRVNAVSGKPWQDELLPYEDDYVVSPPQPWLDGINAGDGFIRQFVAMPLGMGYTVEAQITGEELFGGIQIIVYE
;
A
#
# COMPACT_ATOMS: atom_id res chain seq x y z
N MET A 1 15.98 -5.90 4.15
CA MET A 1 14.79 -5.75 3.28
C MET A 1 14.61 -7.05 2.54
N LEU A 2 13.39 -7.58 2.53
CA LEU A 2 13.08 -8.83 1.84
C LEU A 2 12.84 -8.60 0.35
N GLU A 3 13.30 -9.53 -0.48
CA GLU A 3 12.92 -9.59 -1.89
C GLU A 3 11.43 -9.90 -2.03
N VAL A 4 10.83 -9.40 -3.11
CA VAL A 4 9.40 -9.53 -3.38
C VAL A 4 9.14 -10.20 -4.72
N THR A 5 8.16 -11.10 -4.75
CA THR A 5 7.63 -11.71 -5.97
C THR A 5 6.11 -11.66 -5.97
N ALA A 6 5.49 -11.75 -7.15
CA ALA A 6 4.04 -11.89 -7.27
C ALA A 6 3.67 -13.37 -7.49
N GLU A 7 2.76 -13.89 -6.66
CA GLU A 7 2.18 -15.21 -6.82
C GLU A 7 0.65 -15.11 -6.85
N LYS A 8 0.08 -15.32 -8.04
CA LYS A 8 -1.34 -15.09 -8.33
C LYS A 8 -1.71 -13.63 -7.99
N ASN A 9 -2.47 -13.43 -6.92
CA ASN A 9 -2.94 -12.13 -6.45
C ASN A 9 -2.28 -11.72 -5.11
N ASN A 10 -1.10 -12.27 -4.80
CA ASN A 10 -0.36 -11.94 -3.59
C ASN A 10 1.03 -11.43 -3.93
N LEU A 11 1.52 -10.47 -3.15
CA LEU A 11 2.94 -10.18 -3.05
C LEU A 11 3.51 -11.05 -1.93
N VAL A 12 4.58 -11.78 -2.23
CA VAL A 12 5.27 -12.68 -1.32
C VAL A 12 6.65 -12.11 -1.06
N PHE A 13 7.02 -12.04 0.21
CA PHE A 13 8.28 -11.48 0.68
C PHE A 13 9.09 -12.55 1.42
N GLY A 14 10.40 -12.57 1.15
CA GLY A 14 11.37 -13.44 1.82
C GLY A 14 11.33 -14.90 1.40
N GLU A 15 12.26 -15.70 1.94
CA GLU A 15 12.35 -17.12 1.64
C GLU A 15 11.15 -17.90 2.18
N ALA A 16 10.71 -18.90 1.42
CA ALA A 16 9.62 -19.82 1.79
C ALA A 16 8.30 -19.12 2.22
N HIS A 17 7.99 -17.93 1.71
CA HIS A 17 6.78 -17.19 2.05
C HIS A 17 6.75 -16.80 3.54
N SER A 18 7.82 -16.18 4.05
CA SER A 18 7.86 -15.69 5.43
C SER A 18 6.74 -14.68 5.70
N PHE A 19 6.51 -13.79 4.72
CA PHE A 19 5.40 -12.85 4.72
C PHE A 19 4.71 -12.76 3.36
N SER A 20 3.41 -12.50 3.35
CA SER A 20 2.69 -12.17 2.12
C SER A 20 1.56 -11.18 2.39
N LEU A 21 1.18 -10.45 1.34
CA LEU A 21 0.03 -9.55 1.38
C LEU A 21 -0.77 -9.62 0.09
N ASN A 22 -2.02 -9.18 0.16
CA ASN A 22 -2.83 -8.93 -1.03
C ASN A 22 -3.74 -7.72 -0.82
N PHE A 23 -4.20 -7.17 -1.94
CA PHE A 23 -5.08 -6.01 -1.96
C PHE A 23 -6.52 -6.47 -2.12
N GLN A 24 -7.38 -6.03 -1.22
CA GLN A 24 -8.79 -6.40 -1.17
C GLN A 24 -9.64 -5.25 -1.70
N ARG A 25 -10.52 -5.55 -2.67
CA ARG A 25 -11.57 -4.64 -3.12
C ARG A 25 -12.48 -4.30 -1.96
N THR A 26 -12.94 -3.06 -1.90
CA THR A 26 -13.93 -2.64 -0.93
C THR A 26 -14.83 -1.52 -1.45
N LEU A 27 -15.88 -1.20 -0.68
CA LEU A 27 -16.73 -0.05 -0.95
C LEU A 27 -15.97 1.24 -0.63
N ARG A 28 -16.01 2.18 -1.57
CA ARG A 28 -15.53 3.54 -1.32
C ARG A 28 -16.48 4.23 -0.34
N ILE A 29 -15.92 4.69 0.77
CA ILE A 29 -16.63 5.52 1.75
C ILE A 29 -16.85 6.91 1.12
N PRO A 30 -18.05 7.49 1.26
CA PRO A 30 -18.31 8.89 0.86
C PRO A 30 -17.44 9.89 1.63
N ASP A 31 -17.03 10.96 0.96
CA ASP A 31 -16.33 12.09 1.60
C ASP A 31 -17.36 13.03 2.27
N ASP A 32 -18.14 12.53 3.24
CA ASP A 32 -19.23 13.26 3.91
C ASP A 32 -19.02 13.42 5.43
N ASP A 33 -17.80 13.17 5.89
CA ASP A 33 -17.35 13.27 7.29
C ASP A 33 -18.18 12.44 8.29
N LYS A 34 -18.87 11.39 7.81
CA LYS A 34 -19.57 10.43 8.68
C LYS A 34 -18.73 9.21 9.02
N THR A 35 -19.14 8.53 10.09
CA THR A 35 -18.59 7.25 10.50
C THR A 35 -19.25 6.11 9.74
N TYR A 36 -18.43 5.21 9.21
CA TYR A 36 -18.87 4.00 8.52
C TYR A 36 -18.25 2.76 9.18
N PRO A 37 -18.89 1.57 9.05
CA PRO A 37 -18.28 0.30 9.46
C PRO A 37 -16.96 0.03 8.73
N LEU A 38 -16.17 -0.92 9.26
CA LEU A 38 -14.95 -1.36 8.61
C LEU A 38 -15.22 -1.83 7.16
N PRO A 39 -14.33 -1.50 6.21
CA PRO A 39 -14.57 -1.80 4.81
C PRO A 39 -14.69 -3.32 4.57
N PRO A 40 -15.76 -3.83 3.93
CA PRO A 40 -15.87 -5.25 3.65
C PRO A 40 -14.85 -5.69 2.60
N GLY A 41 -14.45 -6.96 2.61
CA GLY A 41 -13.70 -7.56 1.50
C GLY A 41 -14.65 -8.01 0.39
N LEU A 42 -14.50 -7.43 -0.82
CA LEU A 42 -15.29 -7.76 -2.01
C LEU A 42 -14.49 -8.56 -3.06
N GLY A 43 -13.40 -9.19 -2.63
CA GLY A 43 -12.52 -9.99 -3.48
C GLY A 43 -11.12 -9.38 -3.65
N GLN A 44 -10.20 -10.18 -4.17
CA GLN A 44 -8.82 -9.75 -4.38
C GLN A 44 -8.69 -8.97 -5.68
N PHE A 45 -7.88 -7.92 -5.66
CA PHE A 45 -7.36 -7.34 -6.89
C PHE A 45 -6.29 -8.24 -7.51
N PRO A 46 -6.23 -8.33 -8.85
CA PRO A 46 -5.10 -8.97 -9.52
C PRO A 46 -3.85 -8.10 -9.36
N ILE A 47 -2.69 -8.75 -9.27
CA ILE A 47 -1.39 -8.10 -9.14
C ILE A 47 -0.55 -8.52 -10.33
N MET A 48 -0.07 -7.54 -11.10
CA MET A 48 0.64 -7.79 -12.35
C MET A 48 2.08 -7.28 -12.21
N CYS A 49 3.06 -8.10 -12.59
CA CYS A 49 4.44 -7.65 -12.67
C CYS A 49 4.60 -6.74 -13.90
N VAL A 50 5.27 -5.60 -13.73
CA VAL A 50 5.55 -4.68 -14.86
C VAL A 50 6.38 -5.39 -15.94
N ASP A 51 7.30 -6.26 -15.54
CA ASP A 51 8.21 -6.94 -16.47
C ASP A 51 7.49 -7.88 -17.44
N ASP A 52 6.38 -8.50 -17.02
CA ASP A 52 5.55 -9.36 -17.87
C ASP A 52 4.80 -8.58 -18.98
N TYR A 53 4.77 -7.25 -18.88
CA TYR A 53 4.02 -6.35 -19.75
C TYR A 53 4.88 -5.23 -20.35
N ARG A 54 6.21 -5.39 -20.38
CA ARG A 54 7.17 -4.37 -20.84
C ARG A 54 6.77 -3.67 -22.13
N ASP A 55 6.26 -4.37 -23.13
CA ASP A 55 5.92 -3.77 -24.43
C ASP A 55 4.59 -3.00 -24.45
N ARG A 56 3.83 -3.04 -23.35
CA ARG A 56 2.46 -2.48 -23.24
C ARG A 56 2.31 -1.42 -22.15
N VAL A 57 3.27 -1.33 -21.23
CA VAL A 57 3.25 -0.37 -20.12
C VAL A 57 4.04 0.90 -20.46
N PRO A 58 3.72 2.05 -19.82
CA PRO A 58 4.47 3.29 -20.00
C PRO A 58 5.97 3.13 -19.76
N GLN A 59 6.79 3.91 -20.46
CA GLN A 59 8.25 3.87 -20.29
C GLN A 59 8.67 4.11 -18.83
N SER A 60 8.06 5.08 -18.16
CA SER A 60 8.34 5.39 -16.76
C SER A 60 8.09 4.21 -15.81
N TRP A 61 7.16 3.31 -16.14
CA TRP A 61 6.92 2.11 -15.33
C TRP A 61 8.04 1.10 -15.51
N ARG A 62 8.54 0.93 -16.75
CA ARG A 62 9.67 0.03 -17.02
C ARG A 62 10.95 0.45 -16.30
N GLU A 63 11.20 1.75 -16.23
CA GLU A 63 12.37 2.32 -15.55
C GLU A 63 12.28 2.16 -14.03
N ARG A 64 11.07 2.29 -13.46
CA ARG A 64 10.83 2.12 -12.01
C ARG A 64 10.71 0.65 -11.58
N GLY A 65 10.17 -0.21 -12.44
CA GLY A 65 9.86 -1.61 -12.13
C GLY A 65 8.65 -1.76 -11.18
N GLY A 66 8.56 -2.94 -10.56
CA GLY A 66 7.54 -3.25 -9.55
C GLY A 66 6.28 -3.89 -10.13
N PHE A 67 5.15 -3.58 -9.50
CA PHE A 67 3.85 -4.20 -9.79
C PHE A 67 2.77 -3.15 -10.02
N PHE A 68 1.74 -3.53 -10.77
CA PHE A 68 0.56 -2.68 -10.94
C PHE A 68 -0.72 -3.47 -10.69
N ILE A 69 -1.75 -2.72 -10.28
CA ILE A 69 -3.08 -3.24 -10.00
C ILE A 69 -4.04 -2.54 -10.97
N PRO A 70 -4.76 -3.26 -11.85
CA PRO A 70 -5.78 -2.66 -12.68
C PRO A 70 -6.99 -2.29 -11.84
N MET A 71 -7.25 -0.99 -11.72
CA MET A 71 -8.35 -0.41 -10.95
C MET A 71 -9.08 0.62 -11.80
N TYR A 72 -10.41 0.72 -11.64
CA TYR A 72 -11.16 1.86 -12.12
C TYR A 72 -10.90 3.08 -11.23
N GLN A 73 -11.00 4.27 -11.84
CA GLN A 73 -10.91 5.52 -11.10
C GLN A 73 -11.96 5.54 -9.97
N ARG A 74 -11.54 5.89 -8.75
CA ARG A 74 -12.33 5.87 -7.51
C ARG A 74 -12.67 4.47 -6.95
N GLU A 75 -12.08 3.38 -7.45
CA GLU A 75 -12.09 2.14 -6.66
C GLU A 75 -11.25 2.29 -5.39
N ALA A 76 -11.72 1.66 -4.32
CA ALA A 76 -11.06 1.64 -3.01
C ALA A 76 -10.52 0.25 -2.70
N LEU A 77 -9.43 0.21 -1.92
CA LEU A 77 -8.83 -1.03 -1.43
C LEU A 77 -8.42 -0.94 0.04
N TRP A 78 -8.22 -2.10 0.64
CA TRP A 78 -7.44 -2.27 1.88
C TRP A 78 -6.40 -3.38 1.70
N ILE A 79 -5.40 -3.43 2.57
CA ILE A 79 -4.28 -4.36 2.46
C ILE A 79 -4.40 -5.44 3.51
N ARG A 80 -4.44 -6.70 3.09
CA ARG A 80 -4.46 -7.85 4.00
C ARG A 80 -3.06 -8.41 4.18
N PHE A 81 -2.66 -8.66 5.42
CA PHE A 81 -1.38 -9.28 5.75
C PHE A 81 -1.53 -10.76 6.10
N ARG A 82 -0.46 -11.52 5.84
CA ARG A 82 -0.29 -12.91 6.23
C ARG A 82 1.18 -13.14 6.54
N GLY A 83 1.53 -13.07 7.83
CA GLY A 83 2.84 -13.48 8.35
C GLY A 83 2.76 -14.77 9.17
N ARG A 84 3.91 -15.36 9.46
CA ARG A 84 4.04 -16.53 10.33
C ARG A 84 3.96 -16.10 11.80
N GLN A 85 3.16 -16.81 12.60
CA GLN A 85 2.94 -16.46 14.02
C GLN A 85 4.23 -16.43 14.86
N TRP A 86 5.19 -17.29 14.54
CA TRP A 86 6.46 -17.41 15.25
C TRP A 86 7.58 -16.55 14.64
N HIS A 87 7.29 -15.79 13.58
CA HIS A 87 8.27 -14.97 12.87
C HIS A 87 7.63 -13.64 12.41
N PRO A 88 7.44 -12.68 13.32
CA PRO A 88 6.85 -11.39 12.98
C PRO A 88 7.74 -10.59 12.03
N ASN A 89 7.10 -9.88 11.10
CA ASN A 89 7.76 -8.98 10.17
C ASN A 89 7.36 -7.53 10.44
N ALA A 90 8.32 -6.63 10.28
CA ALA A 90 8.04 -5.20 10.21
C ALA A 90 7.68 -4.83 8.76
N VAL A 91 6.47 -4.29 8.59
CA VAL A 91 5.88 -3.95 7.29
C VAL A 91 5.74 -2.44 7.20
N LYS A 92 6.53 -1.84 6.32
CA LYS A 92 6.56 -0.40 6.08
C LYS A 92 5.75 -0.08 4.83
N ILE A 93 4.79 0.84 4.94
CA ILE A 93 3.84 1.17 3.88
C ILE A 93 3.89 2.67 3.61
N GLY A 94 4.06 3.03 2.35
CA GLY A 94 4.10 4.41 1.89
C GLY A 94 3.07 4.65 0.79
N ILE A 95 2.61 5.89 0.67
CA ILE A 95 1.70 6.36 -0.37
C ILE A 95 2.30 7.61 -0.99
N GLY A 96 2.76 7.50 -2.23
CA GLY A 96 3.48 8.59 -2.91
C GLY A 96 4.67 9.10 -2.10
N ARG A 97 5.52 8.21 -1.59
CA ARG A 97 6.70 8.54 -0.76
C ARG A 97 6.37 9.28 0.55
N VAL A 98 5.15 9.13 1.06
CA VAL A 98 4.79 9.51 2.44
C VAL A 98 4.47 8.24 3.22
N ASN A 99 5.05 8.09 4.41
CA ASN A 99 4.78 6.93 5.26
C ASN A 99 3.31 6.92 5.73
N ALA A 100 2.59 5.82 5.52
CA ALA A 100 1.17 5.72 5.83
C ALA A 100 0.85 5.59 7.32
N VAL A 101 1.86 5.29 8.16
CA VAL A 101 1.74 5.16 9.62
C VAL A 101 2.12 6.48 10.29
N SER A 102 3.30 7.00 9.99
CA SER A 102 3.84 8.20 10.65
C SER A 102 3.46 9.53 9.97
N GLY A 103 2.99 9.51 8.72
CA GLY A 103 2.71 10.71 7.93
C GLY A 103 3.94 11.51 7.48
N LYS A 104 5.15 11.01 7.77
CA LYS A 104 6.42 11.66 7.44
C LYS A 104 6.94 11.28 6.05
N PRO A 105 7.91 12.03 5.49
CA PRO A 105 8.59 11.64 4.26
C PRO A 105 9.16 10.22 4.34
N TRP A 106 9.02 9.48 3.24
CA TRP A 106 9.48 8.10 3.12
C TRP A 106 10.99 7.99 3.28
N GLN A 107 11.40 7.04 4.11
CA GLN A 107 12.78 6.56 4.25
C GLN A 107 12.71 5.04 4.18
N ASP A 108 13.72 4.43 3.55
CA ASP A 108 13.72 2.98 3.42
C ASP A 108 13.92 2.37 4.80
N GLU A 109 14.98 2.76 5.50
CA GLU A 109 15.39 2.24 6.81
C GLU A 109 14.30 2.36 7.88
N LEU A 110 14.26 1.39 8.81
CA LEU A 110 13.48 1.52 10.03
C LEU A 110 14.13 2.58 10.93
N LEU A 111 13.36 3.57 11.35
CA LEU A 111 13.86 4.64 12.20
C LEU A 111 13.71 4.26 13.68
N PRO A 112 14.80 4.26 14.46
CA PRO A 112 14.70 4.06 15.90
C PRO A 112 13.80 5.14 16.52
N TYR A 113 12.89 4.72 17.41
CA TYR A 113 11.99 5.60 18.16
C TYR A 113 10.91 6.33 17.33
N GLU A 114 10.64 5.87 16.12
CA GLU A 114 9.48 6.32 15.34
C GLU A 114 8.51 5.17 15.06
N ASP A 115 7.21 5.46 15.14
CA ASP A 115 6.14 4.54 14.73
C ASP A 115 5.94 4.64 13.21
N ASP A 116 6.86 4.08 12.43
CA ASP A 116 6.89 4.18 10.97
C ASP A 116 6.64 2.86 10.23
N TYR A 117 6.23 1.80 10.94
CA TYR A 117 5.87 0.49 10.39
C TYR A 117 4.79 -0.19 11.23
N VAL A 118 4.22 -1.27 10.70
CA VAL A 118 3.33 -2.17 11.45
C VAL A 118 3.99 -3.54 11.62
N VAL A 119 3.79 -4.18 12.77
CA VAL A 119 4.28 -5.54 13.03
C VAL A 119 3.19 -6.55 12.69
N SER A 120 3.49 -7.48 11.78
CA SER A 120 2.57 -8.53 11.39
C SER A 120 3.21 -9.92 11.49
N PRO A 121 2.59 -10.86 12.24
CA PRO A 121 1.47 -10.69 13.18
C PRO A 121 1.84 -9.90 14.46
N PRO A 122 0.87 -9.36 15.24
CA PRO A 122 -0.56 -9.68 15.21
C PRO A 122 -1.38 -8.82 14.23
N GLN A 123 -0.84 -7.72 13.68
CA GLN A 123 -1.60 -6.86 12.78
C GLN A 123 -2.00 -7.63 11.50
N PRO A 124 -3.30 -7.84 11.24
CA PRO A 124 -3.76 -8.68 10.14
C PRO A 124 -4.05 -7.91 8.84
N TRP A 125 -4.16 -6.58 8.90
CA TRP A 125 -4.49 -5.74 7.74
C TRP A 125 -4.14 -4.25 7.97
N LEU A 126 -4.28 -3.43 6.92
CA LEU A 126 -4.29 -1.97 6.98
C LEU A 126 -5.43 -1.43 6.11
N ASP A 127 -6.40 -0.76 6.73
CA ASP A 127 -7.63 -0.30 6.07
C ASP A 127 -7.51 1.07 5.40
N GLY A 128 -6.49 1.84 5.76
CA GLY A 128 -6.29 3.19 5.24
C GLY A 128 -5.12 3.90 5.89
N ILE A 129 -5.05 5.20 5.63
CA ILE A 129 -4.03 6.13 6.11
C ILE A 129 -4.60 6.90 7.30
N ASN A 130 -3.82 7.02 8.38
CA ASN A 130 -4.19 7.87 9.50
C ASN A 130 -4.18 9.35 9.04
N ALA A 131 -5.32 10.03 9.18
CA ALA A 131 -5.50 11.42 8.76
C ALA A 131 -5.57 12.41 9.95
N GLY A 132 -5.21 11.97 11.17
CA GLY A 132 -5.35 12.74 12.39
C GLY A 132 -6.76 12.69 12.98
N ASP A 133 -6.91 13.15 14.23
CA ASP A 133 -8.21 13.32 14.93
C ASP A 133 -9.14 12.08 14.92
N GLY A 134 -8.55 10.88 14.86
CA GLY A 134 -9.30 9.62 14.79
C GLY A 134 -9.89 9.31 13.41
N PHE A 135 -9.56 10.09 12.37
CA PHE A 135 -9.97 9.84 10.99
C PHE A 135 -9.00 8.94 10.23
N ILE A 136 -9.57 8.09 9.38
CA ILE A 136 -8.85 7.23 8.47
C ILE A 136 -9.32 7.53 7.04
N ARG A 137 -8.37 7.68 6.11
CA ARG A 137 -8.66 7.82 4.68
C ARG A 137 -8.37 6.51 3.96
N GLN A 138 -9.31 6.03 3.15
CA GLN A 138 -9.13 4.80 2.37
C GLN A 138 -8.06 4.98 1.27
N PHE A 139 -7.43 3.87 0.87
CA PHE A 139 -6.65 3.84 -0.36
C PHE A 139 -7.59 3.88 -1.56
N VAL A 140 -7.66 5.00 -2.25
CA VAL A 140 -8.54 5.22 -3.41
C VAL A 140 -7.70 5.48 -4.65
N ALA A 141 -8.02 4.80 -5.75
CA ALA A 141 -7.39 5.04 -7.04
C ALA A 141 -7.80 6.42 -7.59
N MET A 142 -6.85 7.36 -7.59
CA MET A 142 -7.04 8.72 -8.09
C MET A 142 -5.97 9.07 -9.14
N PRO A 143 -6.32 9.84 -10.18
CA PRO A 143 -5.35 10.31 -11.16
C PRO A 143 -4.32 11.24 -10.52
N LEU A 144 -3.06 11.13 -10.95
CA LEU A 144 -2.01 12.09 -10.61
C LEU A 144 -2.26 13.44 -11.31
N GLY A 145 -1.75 14.52 -10.71
CA GLY A 145 -1.86 15.90 -11.20
C GLY A 145 -3.16 16.62 -10.79
N MET A 146 -3.95 16.06 -9.87
CA MET A 146 -5.26 16.57 -9.48
C MET A 146 -5.31 17.01 -8.00
N GLY A 147 -4.19 16.91 -7.27
CA GLY A 147 -4.09 17.36 -5.88
C GLY A 147 -4.78 16.45 -4.86
N TYR A 148 -5.16 15.24 -5.27
CA TYR A 148 -5.86 14.28 -4.41
C TYR A 148 -4.92 13.35 -3.65
N THR A 149 -3.67 13.22 -4.09
CA THR A 149 -2.74 12.28 -3.46
C THR A 149 -2.29 12.77 -2.10
N VAL A 150 -1.91 11.82 -1.23
CA VAL A 150 -1.25 12.14 0.05
C VAL A 150 0.05 12.92 -0.20
N GLU A 151 0.79 12.55 -1.24
CA GLU A 151 1.98 13.28 -1.69
C GLU A 151 1.67 14.76 -1.92
N ALA A 152 0.67 15.09 -2.74
CA ALA A 152 0.25 16.49 -2.95
C ALA A 152 -0.10 17.21 -1.66
N GLN A 153 -0.89 16.56 -0.80
CA GLN A 153 -1.41 17.19 0.41
C GLN A 153 -0.32 17.49 1.44
N ILE A 154 0.75 16.70 1.45
CA ILE A 154 1.82 16.79 2.43
C ILE A 154 3.04 17.55 1.87
N THR A 155 3.45 17.28 0.63
CA THR A 155 4.67 17.83 0.03
C THR A 155 4.40 18.97 -0.96
N GLY A 156 3.19 19.07 -1.50
CA GLY A 156 2.84 20.00 -2.58
C GLY A 156 3.21 19.47 -3.98
N GLU A 157 3.73 18.25 -4.10
CA GLU A 157 4.13 17.62 -5.36
C GLU A 157 3.31 16.35 -5.65
N GLU A 158 3.22 15.91 -6.91
CA GLU A 158 2.59 14.63 -7.29
C GLU A 158 3.45 13.88 -8.33
N LEU A 159 4.61 13.39 -7.91
CA LEU A 159 5.63 12.80 -8.79
C LEU A 159 5.65 11.28 -8.76
N PHE A 160 5.39 10.69 -7.58
CA PHE A 160 5.57 9.26 -7.36
C PHE A 160 4.25 8.51 -7.43
N GLY A 161 3.25 8.94 -6.65
CA GLY A 161 2.01 8.21 -6.47
C GLY A 161 2.19 6.77 -6.00
N GLY A 162 1.13 5.97 -6.14
CA GLY A 162 1.16 4.53 -5.87
C GLY A 162 1.41 4.18 -4.40
N ILE A 163 1.60 2.88 -4.16
CA ILE A 163 1.87 2.31 -2.84
C ILE A 163 3.30 1.79 -2.84
N GLN A 164 4.10 2.19 -1.85
CA GLN A 164 5.42 1.65 -1.58
C GLN A 164 5.34 0.66 -0.41
N ILE A 165 6.00 -0.48 -0.52
CA ILE A 165 6.00 -1.50 0.53
C ILE A 165 7.41 -2.03 0.71
N ILE A 166 7.91 -2.02 1.93
CA ILE A 166 9.12 -2.73 2.33
C ILE A 166 8.78 -3.64 3.50
N VAL A 167 9.32 -4.86 3.47
CA VAL A 167 9.20 -5.81 4.55
C VAL A 167 10.58 -6.13 5.11
N TYR A 168 10.66 -6.19 6.44
CA TYR A 168 11.84 -6.47 7.24
C TYR A 168 11.66 -7.75 8.04
N GLU A 169 12.78 -8.39 8.35
CA GLU A 169 12.95 -9.48 9.33
C GLU A 169 13.88 -9.02 10.44
#